data_AF-A0A1V6RHA2-F1
#
_entry.id   AF-A0A1V6RHA2-F1
#
_cell.length_a   1.000
_cell.length_b   1.000
_cell.length_c   1.000
_cell.angle_alpha   90.00
_cell.angle_beta   90.00
_cell.angle_gamma   90.00
#
_symmetry.space_group_name_H-M   'P 1'
#
loop_
_entity.id
_entity.type
_entity.pdbx_description
1 polymer ?
#
loop_
_entity_poly.entity_id
_entity_poly.type
_entity_poly.pdbx_seq_one_letter_code
_entity_poly.pdbx_strand_id
1 'polypeptide(L)'
;MYRRALLFSALAAAAHAQQVGTSKPETHPSLTWQKCTAKGSCTDQKGSVVIDSNWRWLHSVDGSTNCYTGNEWDATLCPDDKTCATNCALEGADYAGTYGATTDGNALTLSFVTGANIGSRLFLMEDESTYQMFKLKNQEFTFDVDTSALPCGLNGALYFVSMDADGGMAKYDGNKAGAKYGTGYCDSQCPRDLKFINGQANVDDWVPSKNDKNAGVGGHGSCCPEMDIWEANSISTAYTPHPCESPEQTMCEGDKCGGTYSSTRYAGTCDPDGCDFNSFRMGNETFFGPGKTVDTKSKMTVVTQFITSDGTDTGTLSEIKRIYVQDGKVIANSASDVSGVTGNSVTTDFCTAQKKAFGDEDVFAQKGGLAGMGEGLDQGMVLVMSLWDDHYANMLWLDGEVYPTDASASDPGAARGTCATTSGDPATIEGESGSAKVTYSNIKVGPIGSTYAS
;
A
#
# COMPACT_ATOMS: atom_id res chain seq x y z
N MET A 1 -44.01 28.69 48.41
CA MET A 1 -44.67 28.08 47.25
C MET A 1 -43.61 27.76 46.22
N TYR A 2 -43.53 26.49 45.83
CA TYR A 2 -42.36 25.85 45.25
C TYR A 2 -41.97 26.35 43.84
N ARG A 3 -40.66 26.57 43.66
CA ARG A 3 -39.97 26.80 42.38
C ARG A 3 -40.21 25.62 41.43
N ARG A 4 -40.69 25.86 40.21
CA ARG A 4 -40.72 24.87 39.14
C ARG A 4 -39.45 25.01 38.30
N ALA A 5 -38.55 24.05 38.44
CA ALA A 5 -37.40 23.85 37.57
C ALA A 5 -37.87 23.16 36.27
N LEU A 6 -37.40 23.69 35.13
CA LEU A 6 -37.44 23.02 33.83
C LEU A 6 -36.29 22.00 33.79
N LEU A 7 -36.62 20.72 33.75
CA LEU A 7 -35.70 19.65 33.39
C LEU A 7 -35.72 19.53 31.86
N PHE A 8 -34.65 20.01 31.21
CA PHE A 8 -34.32 19.61 29.84
C PHE A 8 -33.68 18.23 29.91
N SER A 9 -34.43 17.19 29.54
CA SER A 9 -33.85 15.88 29.22
C SER A 9 -33.18 15.98 27.85
N ALA A 10 -31.88 16.25 27.82
CA ALA A 10 -31.06 16.01 26.64
C ALA A 10 -30.83 14.50 26.52
N LEU A 11 -31.65 13.84 25.69
CA LEU A 11 -31.32 12.52 25.15
C LEU A 11 -30.13 12.73 24.20
N ALA A 12 -28.92 12.47 24.69
CA ALA A 12 -27.80 12.20 23.81
C ALA A 12 -28.13 10.91 23.05
N ALA A 13 -28.48 11.02 21.78
CA ALA A 13 -28.44 9.87 20.89
C ALA A 13 -26.98 9.40 20.88
N ALA A 14 -26.70 8.23 21.46
CA ALA A 14 -25.38 7.62 21.38
C ALA A 14 -25.10 7.39 19.88
N ALA A 15 -24.14 8.14 19.33
CA ALA A 15 -23.73 7.97 17.96
C ALA A 15 -23.05 6.60 17.83
N HIS A 16 -23.60 5.76 16.97
CA HIS A 16 -23.14 4.42 16.62
C HIS A 16 -21.86 4.51 15.78
N ALA A 17 -20.73 3.96 16.25
CA ALA A 17 -19.45 4.10 15.57
C ALA A 17 -18.43 3.01 15.95
N GLN A 18 -17.48 2.67 15.07
CA GLN A 18 -16.23 1.97 15.36
C GLN A 18 -15.48 2.70 16.48
N GLN A 19 -15.25 2.00 17.59
CA GLN A 19 -14.75 2.60 18.82
C GLN A 19 -13.23 2.44 19.00
N VAL A 20 -12.72 3.12 20.02
CA VAL A 20 -11.32 3.09 20.44
C VAL A 20 -11.19 2.23 21.70
N GLY A 21 -10.37 1.19 21.63
CA GLY A 21 -10.00 0.36 22.77
C GLY A 21 -9.19 1.17 23.78
N THR A 22 -9.24 0.76 25.05
CA THR A 22 -8.55 1.48 26.14
C THR A 22 -7.64 0.59 26.99
N SER A 23 -7.51 -0.68 26.63
CA SER A 23 -6.70 -1.65 27.38
C SER A 23 -5.21 -1.46 27.10
N LYS A 24 -4.85 -1.06 25.87
CA LYS A 24 -3.46 -0.76 25.49
C LYS A 24 -3.39 0.65 24.87
N PRO A 25 -2.54 1.55 25.38
CA PRO A 25 -2.36 2.84 24.75
C PRO A 25 -1.73 2.69 23.36
N GLU A 26 -2.20 3.47 22.40
CA GLU A 26 -1.56 3.60 21.11
C GLU A 26 -0.38 4.58 21.19
N THR A 27 0.81 4.12 20.81
CA THR A 27 2.04 4.94 20.80
C THR A 27 2.81 4.67 19.52
N HIS A 28 2.77 5.63 18.59
CA HIS A 28 3.39 5.51 17.27
C HIS A 28 4.93 5.54 17.35
N PRO A 29 5.65 4.56 16.79
CA PRO A 29 7.10 4.62 16.66
C PRO A 29 7.53 5.83 15.84
N SER A 30 8.46 6.63 16.36
CA SER A 30 8.97 7.81 15.65
C SER A 30 9.78 7.41 14.41
N LEU A 31 9.62 8.16 13.32
CA LEU A 31 10.38 7.99 12.09
C LEU A 31 10.70 9.37 11.51
N THR A 32 11.98 9.68 11.39
CA THR A 32 12.44 10.94 10.79
C THR A 32 12.57 10.77 9.27
N TRP A 33 12.11 11.77 8.52
CA TRP A 33 12.31 11.88 7.07
C TRP A 33 12.81 13.28 6.73
N GLN A 34 13.16 13.59 5.49
CA GLN A 34 13.71 14.90 5.14
C GLN A 34 12.96 15.58 4.00
N LYS A 35 12.82 16.90 4.11
CA LYS A 35 12.35 17.77 3.03
C LYS A 35 13.53 18.52 2.43
N CYS A 36 13.76 18.36 1.13
CA CYS A 36 14.86 18.98 0.41
C CYS A 36 14.37 20.18 -0.41
N THR A 37 15.17 21.24 -0.47
CA THR A 37 14.89 22.43 -1.31
C THR A 37 15.86 22.56 -2.47
N ALA A 38 17.04 21.94 -2.36
CA ALA A 38 18.06 21.85 -3.39
C ALA A 38 19.00 20.67 -3.08
N LYS A 39 19.87 20.30 -4.02
CA LYS A 39 20.87 19.26 -3.83
C LYS A 39 21.69 19.50 -2.55
N GLY A 40 21.67 18.52 -1.63
CA GLY A 40 22.39 18.60 -0.36
C GLY A 40 21.82 19.58 0.67
N SER A 41 20.65 20.19 0.40
CA SER A 41 19.97 21.12 1.30
C SER A 41 18.63 20.52 1.73
N CYS A 42 18.67 19.71 2.79
CA CYS A 42 17.48 19.05 3.35
C CYS A 42 17.33 19.35 4.83
N THR A 43 16.08 19.40 5.30
CA THR A 43 15.73 19.58 6.71
C THR A 43 14.95 18.39 7.21
N ASP A 44 15.33 17.91 8.39
CA ASP A 44 14.65 16.81 9.06
C ASP A 44 13.22 17.22 9.42
N GLN A 45 12.29 16.32 9.14
CA GLN A 45 10.89 16.36 9.52
C GLN A 45 10.65 15.27 10.55
N LYS A 46 9.94 15.62 11.62
CA LYS A 46 9.53 14.66 12.63
C LYS A 46 8.26 13.99 12.12
N GLY A 47 8.29 12.67 11.97
CA GLY A 47 7.11 11.86 11.73
C GLY A 47 7.04 10.69 12.70
N SER A 48 6.00 9.90 12.55
CA SER A 48 5.86 8.60 13.20
C SER A 48 5.14 7.64 12.26
N VAL A 49 5.03 6.36 12.64
CA VAL A 49 4.31 5.37 11.83
C VAL A 49 3.18 4.73 12.59
N VAL A 50 2.07 4.48 11.90
CA VAL A 50 0.90 3.80 12.45
C VAL A 50 0.63 2.51 11.68
N ILE A 51 0.32 1.42 12.40
CA ILE A 51 -0.09 0.17 11.75
C ILE A 51 -1.56 0.26 11.32
N ASP A 52 -1.86 -0.31 10.16
CA ASP A 52 -3.21 -0.42 9.60
C ASP A 52 -4.17 -1.11 10.58
N SER A 53 -5.41 -0.61 10.61
CA SER A 53 -6.49 -1.11 11.45
C SER A 53 -6.79 -2.61 11.30
N ASN A 54 -6.55 -3.22 10.14
CA ASN A 54 -6.86 -4.63 9.86
C ASN A 54 -6.02 -5.60 10.71
N TRP A 55 -4.81 -5.19 11.14
CA TRP A 55 -3.92 -5.97 12.00
C TRP A 55 -4.29 -5.88 13.48
N ARG A 56 -5.09 -4.88 13.88
CA ARG A 56 -5.36 -4.62 15.28
C ARG A 56 -6.29 -5.68 15.87
N TRP A 57 -6.09 -5.92 17.16
CA TRP A 57 -7.08 -6.65 17.93
C TRP A 57 -8.39 -5.88 17.97
N LEU A 58 -9.47 -6.58 17.65
CA LEU A 58 -10.83 -6.05 17.65
C LEU A 58 -11.66 -6.78 18.71
N HIS A 59 -12.15 -6.03 19.69
CA HIS A 59 -12.88 -6.59 20.83
C HIS A 59 -14.10 -5.76 21.19
N SER A 60 -14.98 -6.35 21.99
CA SER A 60 -16.18 -5.68 22.53
C SER A 60 -15.80 -4.43 23.32
N VAL A 61 -16.54 -3.35 23.17
CA VAL A 61 -16.35 -2.10 23.93
C VAL A 61 -16.47 -2.28 25.44
N ASP A 62 -17.27 -3.25 25.88
CA ASP A 62 -17.56 -3.53 27.29
C ASP A 62 -16.60 -4.56 27.93
N GLY A 63 -15.59 -5.04 27.21
CA GLY A 63 -14.73 -6.13 27.69
C GLY A 63 -13.64 -6.56 26.73
N SER A 64 -13.24 -7.84 26.82
CA SER A 64 -12.15 -8.44 26.01
C SER A 64 -12.63 -9.57 25.10
N THR A 65 -13.95 -9.69 24.90
CA THR A 65 -14.50 -10.67 23.96
C THR A 65 -14.15 -10.23 22.54
N ASN A 66 -13.53 -11.10 21.76
CA ASN A 66 -13.17 -10.79 20.38
C ASN A 66 -14.41 -10.56 19.52
N CYS A 67 -14.42 -9.47 18.74
CA CYS A 67 -15.41 -9.30 17.67
C CYS A 67 -15.01 -10.05 16.40
N TYR A 68 -13.72 -10.34 16.24
CA TYR A 68 -13.17 -11.06 15.09
C TYR A 68 -12.05 -11.99 15.57
N THR A 69 -12.10 -13.28 15.21
CA THR A 69 -11.10 -14.29 15.60
C THR A 69 -10.76 -15.17 14.41
N GLY A 70 -9.46 -15.34 14.12
CA GLY A 70 -9.04 -16.03 12.91
C GLY A 70 -9.54 -15.25 11.70
N ASN A 71 -10.52 -15.79 10.99
CA ASN A 71 -11.16 -15.16 9.85
C ASN A 71 -12.70 -15.05 9.95
N GLU A 72 -13.24 -15.11 11.17
CA GLU A 72 -14.68 -15.06 11.42
C GLU A 72 -15.05 -13.95 12.41
N TRP A 73 -16.21 -13.32 12.17
CA TRP A 73 -16.84 -12.35 13.06
C TRP A 73 -17.69 -13.02 14.14
N ASP A 74 -17.77 -12.44 15.33
CA ASP A 74 -18.69 -12.88 16.38
C ASP A 74 -20.13 -12.46 16.02
N ALA A 75 -21.00 -13.42 15.71
CA ALA A 75 -22.36 -13.15 15.25
C ALA A 75 -23.28 -12.48 16.29
N THR A 76 -22.90 -12.46 17.58
CA THR A 76 -23.67 -11.77 18.63
C THR A 76 -23.28 -10.29 18.70
N LEU A 77 -21.98 -10.01 18.62
CA LEU A 77 -21.45 -8.65 18.63
C LEU A 77 -21.61 -7.96 17.28
N CYS A 78 -21.54 -8.72 16.19
CA CYS A 78 -21.55 -8.26 14.80
C CYS A 78 -22.66 -8.94 13.98
N PRO A 79 -23.94 -8.70 14.31
CA PRO A 79 -25.07 -9.22 13.51
C PRO A 79 -25.30 -8.45 12.21
N ASP A 80 -24.76 -7.23 12.12
CA ASP A 80 -24.79 -6.33 10.96
C ASP A 80 -23.65 -5.30 11.09
N ASP A 81 -23.29 -4.64 9.99
CA ASP A 81 -22.13 -3.73 9.92
C ASP A 81 -22.16 -2.58 10.93
N LYS A 82 -23.35 -1.99 11.13
CA LYS A 82 -23.52 -0.81 11.99
C LYS A 82 -23.50 -1.18 13.46
N THR A 83 -24.16 -2.28 13.82
CA THR A 83 -24.15 -2.83 15.17
C THR A 83 -22.75 -3.29 15.55
N CYS A 84 -22.06 -3.98 14.63
CA CYS A 84 -20.67 -4.39 14.83
C CYS A 84 -19.74 -3.20 15.09
N ALA A 85 -19.83 -2.15 14.26
CA ALA A 85 -19.06 -0.93 14.48
C ALA A 85 -19.30 -0.36 15.88
N THR A 86 -20.56 -0.27 16.32
CA THR A 86 -20.91 0.22 17.66
C THR A 86 -20.33 -0.63 18.79
N ASN A 87 -20.36 -1.95 18.64
CA ASN A 87 -20.01 -2.89 19.69
C ASN A 87 -18.51 -3.15 19.79
N CYS A 88 -17.73 -2.77 18.79
CA CYS A 88 -16.34 -3.20 18.63
C CYS A 88 -15.35 -2.04 18.60
N ALA A 89 -14.19 -2.26 19.21
CA ALA A 89 -13.17 -1.25 19.41
C ALA A 89 -11.80 -1.72 18.90
N LEU A 90 -11.09 -0.85 18.17
CA LEU A 90 -9.70 -1.07 17.78
C LEU A 90 -8.77 -0.77 18.96
N GLU A 91 -7.94 -1.73 19.34
CA GLU A 91 -7.01 -1.57 20.46
C GLU A 91 -5.65 -1.00 20.01
N GLY A 92 -4.89 -0.46 20.97
CA GLY A 92 -3.50 -0.05 20.73
C GLY A 92 -2.58 -1.20 20.32
N ALA A 93 -1.46 -0.88 19.69
CA ALA A 93 -0.51 -1.83 19.13
C ALA A 93 0.79 -1.96 19.96
N ASP A 94 1.28 -3.19 20.13
CA ASP A 94 2.69 -3.44 20.49
C ASP A 94 3.47 -3.72 19.20
N TYR A 95 4.00 -2.65 18.62
CA TYR A 95 4.66 -2.65 17.30
C TYR A 95 5.78 -3.67 17.19
N ALA A 96 6.71 -3.65 18.15
CA ALA A 96 7.87 -4.54 18.11
C ALA A 96 7.51 -5.97 18.53
N GLY A 97 6.78 -6.12 19.64
CA GLY A 97 6.53 -7.43 20.23
C GLY A 97 5.47 -8.26 19.51
N THR A 98 4.48 -7.62 18.88
CA THR A 98 3.39 -8.31 18.16
C THR A 98 3.56 -8.26 16.65
N TYR A 99 4.01 -7.13 16.10
CA TYR A 99 4.03 -6.91 14.64
C TYR A 99 5.43 -6.87 14.03
N GLY A 100 6.49 -7.02 14.83
CA GLY A 100 7.88 -7.03 14.33
C GLY A 100 8.31 -5.73 13.65
N ALA A 101 7.64 -4.61 13.97
CA ALA A 101 7.90 -3.29 13.41
C ALA A 101 8.72 -2.45 14.39
N THR A 102 9.88 -1.98 13.94
CA THR A 102 10.81 -1.18 14.77
C THR A 102 11.37 0.00 14.00
N THR A 103 11.59 1.13 14.69
CA THR A 103 12.26 2.29 14.11
C THR A 103 13.59 2.61 14.80
N ASP A 104 14.54 3.13 14.03
CA ASP A 104 15.79 3.72 14.53
C ASP A 104 16.12 4.98 13.73
N GLY A 105 15.88 6.14 14.33
CA GLY A 105 16.08 7.45 13.69
C GLY A 105 15.22 7.63 12.43
N ASN A 106 15.83 7.40 11.26
CA ASN A 106 15.20 7.53 9.95
C ASN A 106 14.93 6.19 9.26
N ALA A 107 15.07 5.07 9.97
CA ALA A 107 14.85 3.73 9.44
C ALA A 107 13.63 3.06 10.10
N LEU A 108 12.82 2.38 9.29
CA LEU A 108 11.75 1.47 9.67
C LEU A 108 12.12 0.06 9.18
N THR A 109 12.12 -0.91 10.09
CA THR A 109 12.29 -2.33 9.76
C THR A 109 11.01 -3.09 10.05
N LEU A 110 10.54 -3.85 9.07
CA LEU A 110 9.37 -4.73 9.17
C LEU A 110 9.81 -6.17 9.07
N SER A 111 9.47 -6.98 10.07
CA SER A 111 9.72 -8.43 10.07
C SER A 111 8.52 -9.17 9.47
N PHE A 112 8.76 -10.24 8.73
CA PHE A 112 7.69 -10.99 8.08
C PHE A 112 6.84 -11.77 9.09
N VAL A 113 7.44 -12.65 9.89
CA VAL A 113 6.70 -13.41 10.92
C VAL A 113 7.13 -12.97 12.32
N THR A 114 6.15 -12.61 13.16
CA THR A 114 6.34 -12.30 14.59
C THR A 114 5.31 -13.02 15.44
N GLY A 115 5.71 -14.11 16.09
CA GLY A 115 4.75 -14.97 16.79
C GLY A 115 3.75 -15.59 15.81
N ALA A 116 2.47 -15.22 15.93
CA ALA A 116 1.42 -15.63 15.00
C ALA A 116 1.09 -14.57 13.93
N ASN A 117 1.68 -13.37 14.02
CA ASN A 117 1.51 -12.29 13.06
C ASN A 117 2.31 -12.57 11.78
N ILE A 118 1.70 -12.28 10.64
CA ILE A 118 2.29 -12.36 9.30
C ILE A 118 2.17 -10.98 8.66
N GLY A 119 3.30 -10.45 8.20
CA GLY A 119 3.38 -9.17 7.52
C GLY A 119 2.96 -7.97 8.37
N SER A 120 2.96 -6.81 7.72
CA SER A 120 2.39 -5.57 8.28
C SER A 120 2.21 -4.53 7.18
N ARG A 121 1.30 -3.58 7.41
CA ARG A 121 1.13 -2.37 6.59
C ARG A 121 1.13 -1.15 7.51
N LEU A 122 2.02 -0.20 7.26
CA LEU A 122 2.18 1.01 8.07
C LEU A 122 2.06 2.27 7.23
N PHE A 123 1.53 3.33 7.85
CA PHE A 123 1.37 4.65 7.25
C PHE A 123 2.26 5.68 7.94
N LEU A 124 2.81 6.62 7.17
CA LEU A 124 3.53 7.75 7.76
C LEU A 124 2.56 8.81 8.29
N MET A 125 2.79 9.23 9.53
CA MET A 125 2.00 10.22 10.25
C MET A 125 2.73 11.57 10.33
N GLU A 126 1.99 12.66 10.15
CA GLU A 126 2.46 14.04 10.41
C GLU A 126 2.41 14.33 11.92
N ASP A 127 1.31 13.96 12.58
CA ASP A 127 1.11 14.04 14.03
C ASP A 127 0.33 12.83 14.56
N GLU A 128 -0.15 12.85 15.82
CA GLU A 128 -0.86 11.70 16.40
C GLU A 128 -2.18 11.32 15.72
N SER A 129 -2.78 12.22 14.93
CA SER A 129 -4.15 12.08 14.41
C SER A 129 -4.26 12.35 12.91
N THR A 130 -3.16 12.63 12.22
CA THR A 130 -3.15 12.93 10.79
C THR A 130 -2.01 12.21 10.07
N TYR A 131 -2.34 11.59 8.93
CA TYR A 131 -1.35 11.06 8.02
C TYR A 131 -0.55 12.19 7.37
N GLN A 132 0.72 11.94 7.08
CA GLN A 132 1.52 12.84 6.28
C GLN A 132 1.05 12.76 4.82
N MET A 133 0.47 13.86 4.33
CA MET A 133 0.05 14.00 2.94
C MET A 133 1.20 14.47 2.06
N PHE A 134 1.43 13.79 0.94
CA PHE A 134 2.47 14.13 -0.04
C PHE A 134 1.88 14.55 -1.37
N LYS A 135 2.23 15.75 -1.83
CA LYS A 135 1.93 16.24 -3.18
C LYS A 135 3.14 16.05 -4.06
N LEU A 136 3.04 15.12 -5.00
CA LEU A 136 4.22 14.56 -5.67
C LEU A 136 4.45 15.08 -7.08
N LYS A 137 3.48 15.75 -7.71
CA LYS A 137 3.66 16.36 -9.03
C LYS A 137 4.82 17.37 -9.03
N ASN A 138 5.69 17.23 -10.03
CA ASN A 138 6.91 18.04 -10.19
C ASN A 138 7.90 17.93 -9.01
N GLN A 139 7.77 16.85 -8.22
CA GLN A 139 8.67 16.52 -7.13
C GLN A 139 9.42 15.20 -7.41
N GLU A 140 10.33 14.89 -6.50
CA GLU A 140 11.07 13.64 -6.43
C GLU A 140 10.90 13.06 -5.02
N PHE A 141 10.58 11.76 -4.97
CA PHE A 141 10.53 10.97 -3.75
C PHE A 141 11.67 9.94 -3.76
N THR A 142 12.42 9.89 -2.67
CA THR A 142 13.63 9.07 -2.55
C THR A 142 13.68 8.39 -1.20
N PHE A 143 14.19 7.16 -1.18
CA PHE A 143 14.42 6.41 0.05
C PHE A 143 15.57 5.42 -0.17
N ASP A 144 16.18 4.96 0.92
CA ASP A 144 17.06 3.81 0.92
C ASP A 144 16.28 2.55 1.32
N VAL A 145 16.59 1.42 0.70
CA VAL A 145 15.96 0.13 1.00
C VAL A 145 16.96 -1.01 1.05
N ASP A 146 16.77 -1.92 2.00
CA ASP A 146 17.42 -3.21 2.07
C ASP A 146 16.37 -4.33 1.90
N THR A 147 16.39 -4.97 0.73
CA THR A 147 15.56 -6.14 0.39
C THR A 147 16.37 -7.43 0.33
N SER A 148 17.62 -7.43 0.82
CA SER A 148 18.54 -8.58 0.70
C SER A 148 18.04 -9.85 1.38
N ALA A 149 17.17 -9.70 2.38
CA ALA A 149 16.54 -10.79 3.12
C ALA A 149 15.14 -11.16 2.60
N LEU A 150 14.68 -10.60 1.47
CA LEU A 150 13.39 -10.92 0.87
C LEU A 150 13.57 -11.96 -0.27
N PRO A 151 13.16 -13.22 -0.08
CA PRO A 151 13.21 -14.24 -1.13
C PRO A 151 12.05 -14.08 -2.13
N CYS A 152 12.00 -14.98 -3.10
CA CYS A 152 10.83 -15.19 -3.95
C CYS A 152 9.54 -15.30 -3.12
N GLY A 153 8.46 -14.71 -3.59
CA GLY A 153 7.14 -14.82 -2.96
C GLY A 153 6.83 -13.81 -1.86
N LEU A 154 7.82 -13.01 -1.43
CA LEU A 154 7.58 -11.85 -0.57
C LEU A 154 7.58 -10.56 -1.39
N ASN A 155 6.88 -9.56 -0.88
CA ASN A 155 6.93 -8.20 -1.39
C ASN A 155 7.07 -7.23 -0.21
N GLY A 156 8.21 -6.55 -0.16
CA GLY A 156 8.38 -5.37 0.67
C GLY A 156 7.96 -4.15 -0.13
N ALA A 157 6.70 -3.72 0.00
CA ALA A 157 6.17 -2.61 -0.77
C ALA A 157 6.31 -1.24 -0.08
N LEU A 158 6.60 -0.21 -0.86
CA LEU A 158 6.53 1.20 -0.47
C LEU A 158 5.80 1.96 -1.57
N TYR A 159 4.68 2.59 -1.23
CA TYR A 159 3.74 3.12 -2.21
C TYR A 159 2.90 4.26 -1.63
N PHE A 160 2.09 4.87 -2.48
CA PHE A 160 1.20 5.97 -2.11
C PHE A 160 -0.24 5.66 -2.47
N VAL A 161 -1.18 6.01 -1.60
CA VAL A 161 -2.63 5.88 -1.84
C VAL A 161 -3.39 7.16 -1.50
N SER A 162 -4.47 7.46 -2.21
CA SER A 162 -5.31 8.65 -1.95
C SER A 162 -6.28 8.45 -0.79
N MET A 163 -5.74 8.15 0.39
CA MET A 163 -6.50 8.11 1.65
C MET A 163 -6.79 9.52 2.18
N ASP A 164 -7.88 9.66 2.95
CA ASP A 164 -8.14 10.87 3.72
C ASP A 164 -7.12 11.04 4.84
N ALA A 165 -6.62 12.27 5.04
CA ALA A 165 -5.58 12.57 6.02
C ALA A 165 -5.94 12.19 7.46
N ASP A 166 -7.22 12.22 7.83
CA ASP A 166 -7.72 11.86 9.17
C ASP A 166 -8.22 10.40 9.26
N GLY A 167 -7.98 9.60 8.22
CA GLY A 167 -8.48 8.22 8.12
C GLY A 167 -10.00 8.12 7.98
N GLY A 168 -10.66 9.20 7.55
CA GLY A 168 -12.10 9.27 7.28
C GLY A 168 -12.96 9.79 8.45
N MET A 169 -12.36 10.24 9.56
CA MET A 169 -13.10 10.68 10.75
C MET A 169 -14.09 11.81 10.46
N ALA A 170 -13.69 12.80 9.66
CA ALA A 170 -14.54 13.95 9.33
C ALA A 170 -15.69 13.59 8.38
N LYS A 171 -15.50 12.57 7.52
CA LYS A 171 -16.52 12.12 6.56
C LYS A 171 -17.51 11.14 7.20
N TYR A 172 -17.05 10.34 8.17
CA TYR A 172 -17.82 9.21 8.69
C TYR A 172 -17.96 9.30 10.21
N ASP A 173 -19.15 9.72 10.67
CA ASP A 173 -19.49 9.75 12.11
C ASP A 173 -19.28 8.40 12.79
N GLY A 174 -19.38 7.31 12.02
CA GLY A 174 -19.13 5.94 12.43
C GLY A 174 -17.65 5.62 12.69
N ASN A 175 -16.71 6.51 12.44
CA ASN A 175 -15.29 6.29 12.73
C ASN A 175 -14.83 7.18 13.89
N LYS A 176 -14.55 6.60 15.07
CA LYS A 176 -13.95 7.32 16.22
C LYS A 176 -12.46 7.06 16.39
N ALA A 177 -11.88 6.17 15.60
CA ALA A 177 -10.50 5.74 15.74
C ALA A 177 -9.55 6.55 14.83
N GLY A 178 -9.91 6.71 13.56
CA GLY A 178 -9.19 7.57 12.61
C GLY A 178 -7.77 7.15 12.28
N ALA A 179 -7.02 8.09 11.71
CA ALA A 179 -5.61 7.90 11.36
C ALA A 179 -4.76 7.46 12.56
N LYS A 180 -5.11 7.87 13.79
CA LYS A 180 -4.42 7.42 15.01
C LYS A 180 -4.39 5.88 15.16
N TYR A 181 -5.39 5.20 14.62
CA TYR A 181 -5.50 3.73 14.63
C TYR A 181 -5.40 3.12 13.23
N GLY A 182 -4.86 3.85 12.24
CA GLY A 182 -4.61 3.32 10.91
C GLY A 182 -5.88 3.00 10.11
N THR A 183 -6.97 3.76 10.28
CA THR A 183 -8.21 3.55 9.51
C THR A 183 -8.18 4.23 8.14
N GLY A 184 -9.14 3.86 7.29
CA GLY A 184 -9.42 4.58 6.03
C GLY A 184 -8.60 4.11 4.84
N TYR A 185 -7.94 2.94 4.94
CA TYR A 185 -7.18 2.38 3.84
C TYR A 185 -8.03 2.14 2.60
N CYS A 186 -7.42 2.37 1.45
CA CYS A 186 -7.96 2.14 0.12
C CYS A 186 -6.77 1.94 -0.81
N ASP A 187 -6.99 1.25 -1.93
CA ASP A 187 -6.01 1.15 -3.02
C ASP A 187 -6.71 0.81 -4.35
N SER A 188 -5.93 0.56 -5.41
CA SER A 188 -6.45 0.32 -6.75
C SER A 188 -7.14 -1.02 -6.93
N GLN A 189 -6.93 -1.96 -6.00
CA GLN A 189 -7.57 -3.27 -5.98
C GLN A 189 -8.97 -3.22 -5.38
N CYS A 190 -9.42 -2.05 -4.90
CA CYS A 190 -10.69 -1.89 -4.22
C CYS A 190 -10.90 -2.94 -3.10
N PRO A 191 -9.93 -3.08 -2.16
CA PRO A 191 -9.83 -4.18 -1.21
C PRO A 191 -11.11 -4.35 -0.41
N ARG A 192 -11.57 -5.60 -0.36
CA ARG A 192 -12.78 -6.04 0.35
C ARG A 192 -12.46 -6.86 1.60
N ASP A 193 -11.17 -7.06 1.89
CA ASP A 193 -10.66 -7.75 3.08
C ASP A 193 -10.57 -6.84 4.31
N LEU A 194 -10.82 -5.55 4.13
CA LEU A 194 -10.82 -4.58 5.22
C LEU A 194 -12.00 -4.82 6.14
N LYS A 195 -11.71 -4.97 7.44
CA LYS A 195 -12.73 -5.14 8.49
C LYS A 195 -13.61 -3.92 8.69
N PHE A 196 -13.11 -2.73 8.40
CA PHE A 196 -13.86 -1.46 8.54
C PHE A 196 -13.66 -0.56 7.33
N ILE A 197 -14.76 -0.07 6.77
CA ILE A 197 -14.79 0.88 5.64
C ILE A 197 -15.86 1.93 5.94
N ASN A 198 -15.54 3.21 5.76
CA ASN A 198 -16.47 4.34 5.95
C ASN A 198 -17.20 4.38 7.30
N GLY A 199 -16.52 3.96 8.38
CA GLY A 199 -17.08 3.90 9.74
C GLY A 199 -18.10 2.77 9.97
N GLN A 200 -18.18 1.81 9.06
CA GLN A 200 -18.97 0.59 9.17
C GLN A 200 -18.03 -0.61 9.27
N ALA A 201 -18.44 -1.67 9.96
CA ALA A 201 -17.76 -2.95 9.80
C ALA A 201 -18.04 -3.52 8.41
N ASN A 202 -17.40 -4.63 8.07
CA ASN A 202 -17.58 -5.34 6.81
C ASN A 202 -17.96 -6.81 7.09
N VAL A 203 -18.92 -7.01 7.98
CA VAL A 203 -19.41 -8.34 8.36
C VAL A 203 -20.49 -8.84 7.40
N ASP A 204 -21.27 -7.94 6.81
CA ASP A 204 -22.27 -8.29 5.81
C ASP A 204 -21.59 -8.95 4.59
N ASP A 205 -22.11 -10.11 4.19
CA ASP A 205 -21.58 -10.97 3.13
C ASP A 205 -20.11 -11.43 3.32
N TRP A 206 -19.59 -11.42 4.56
CA TRP A 206 -18.23 -11.88 4.85
C TRP A 206 -18.01 -13.35 4.51
N VAL A 207 -17.03 -13.62 3.65
CA VAL A 207 -16.58 -14.96 3.27
C VAL A 207 -15.14 -15.16 3.78
N PRO A 208 -14.93 -16.08 4.74
CA PRO A 208 -13.59 -16.44 5.18
C PRO A 208 -12.71 -16.94 4.02
N SER A 209 -11.46 -16.49 3.98
CA SER A 209 -10.50 -16.99 2.99
C SER A 209 -10.22 -18.49 3.22
N LYS A 210 -10.03 -19.23 2.14
CA LYS A 210 -9.72 -20.67 2.18
C LYS A 210 -8.24 -20.95 2.40
N ASN A 211 -7.38 -19.99 2.09
CA ASN A 211 -5.93 -20.12 2.16
C ASN A 211 -5.27 -19.04 3.03
N ASP A 212 -6.05 -18.16 3.66
CA ASP A 212 -5.60 -17.27 4.72
C ASP A 212 -6.50 -17.45 5.96
N LYS A 213 -5.89 -17.83 7.08
CA LYS A 213 -6.58 -18.06 8.35
C LYS A 213 -6.96 -16.77 9.09
N ASN A 214 -6.45 -15.62 8.64
CA ASN A 214 -6.60 -14.31 9.26
C ASN A 214 -7.49 -13.35 8.46
N ALA A 215 -7.76 -13.67 7.19
CA ALA A 215 -8.48 -12.80 6.26
C ALA A 215 -9.74 -13.44 5.66
N GLY A 216 -10.56 -12.58 5.06
CA GLY A 216 -11.77 -12.93 4.33
C GLY A 216 -12.14 -11.76 3.43
N VAL A 217 -13.33 -11.82 2.82
CA VAL A 217 -13.82 -10.82 1.87
C VAL A 217 -15.25 -10.46 2.24
N GLY A 218 -15.51 -9.19 2.53
CA GLY A 218 -16.85 -8.68 2.85
C GLY A 218 -17.63 -8.15 1.64
N GLY A 219 -18.82 -7.63 1.89
CA GLY A 219 -19.67 -6.97 0.90
C GLY A 219 -19.10 -5.65 0.38
N HIS A 220 -18.41 -4.90 1.24
CA HIS A 220 -17.85 -3.58 0.92
C HIS A 220 -16.39 -3.65 0.49
N GLY A 221 -15.98 -2.79 -0.45
CA GLY A 221 -14.58 -2.56 -0.80
C GLY A 221 -14.20 -1.08 -0.80
N SER A 222 -12.91 -0.77 -0.75
CA SER A 222 -12.38 0.60 -0.60
C SER A 222 -11.41 0.97 -1.72
N CYS A 223 -11.90 1.71 -2.72
CA CYS A 223 -11.17 2.08 -3.93
C CYS A 223 -10.49 3.45 -3.82
N CYS A 224 -9.25 3.58 -4.26
CA CYS A 224 -8.63 4.88 -4.57
C CYS A 224 -7.39 4.73 -5.47
N PRO A 225 -6.90 5.81 -6.10
CA PRO A 225 -5.66 5.75 -6.87
C PRO A 225 -4.49 5.31 -6.02
N GLU A 226 -3.57 4.59 -6.66
CA GLU A 226 -2.40 4.01 -6.04
C GLU A 226 -1.17 4.25 -6.92
N MET A 227 -0.08 4.66 -6.30
CA MET A 227 1.21 4.84 -6.96
C MET A 227 2.25 3.98 -6.26
N ASP A 228 2.50 2.82 -6.84
CA ASP A 228 3.49 1.86 -6.39
C ASP A 228 4.88 2.35 -6.76
N ILE A 229 5.55 2.95 -5.78
CA ILE A 229 6.94 3.40 -5.94
C ILE A 229 7.84 2.18 -6.02
N TRP A 230 7.55 1.17 -5.22
CA TRP A 230 8.42 0.04 -5.01
C TRP A 230 7.63 -1.16 -4.56
N GLU A 231 7.52 -2.14 -5.43
CA GLU A 231 7.14 -3.50 -5.07
C GLU A 231 8.33 -4.38 -5.39
N ALA A 232 8.87 -5.09 -4.41
CA ALA A 232 10.10 -5.82 -4.62
C ALA A 232 10.40 -6.91 -3.59
N ASN A 233 11.24 -7.82 -4.04
CA ASN A 233 12.10 -8.63 -3.21
C ASN A 233 13.54 -8.58 -3.74
N SER A 234 14.39 -9.53 -3.35
CA SER A 234 15.77 -9.57 -3.81
C SER A 234 15.92 -9.97 -5.29
N ILE A 235 14.86 -10.48 -5.94
CA ILE A 235 14.91 -11.02 -7.31
C ILE A 235 14.41 -10.01 -8.33
N SER A 236 13.25 -9.40 -8.06
CA SER A 236 12.56 -8.50 -8.98
C SER A 236 12.02 -7.27 -8.26
N THR A 237 11.79 -6.22 -9.04
CA THR A 237 11.08 -5.02 -8.59
C THR A 237 10.22 -4.43 -9.71
N ALA A 238 9.08 -3.81 -9.34
CA ALA A 238 8.23 -3.04 -10.21
C ALA A 238 7.94 -1.64 -9.60
N TYR A 239 7.58 -0.70 -10.47
CA TYR A 239 6.91 0.54 -10.08
C TYR A 239 5.78 0.84 -11.04
N THR A 240 4.62 1.23 -10.48
CA THR A 240 3.34 1.08 -11.17
C THR A 240 2.37 2.19 -10.75
N PRO A 241 1.93 3.07 -11.66
CA PRO A 241 0.78 3.94 -11.42
C PRO A 241 -0.52 3.19 -11.71
N HIS A 242 -1.47 3.30 -10.78
CA HIS A 242 -2.82 2.74 -10.88
C HIS A 242 -3.87 3.85 -10.72
N PRO A 243 -4.37 4.40 -11.84
CA PRO A 243 -5.40 5.42 -11.78
C PRO A 243 -6.77 4.81 -11.46
N CYS A 244 -7.64 5.64 -10.90
CA CYS A 244 -9.05 5.35 -10.72
C CYS A 244 -9.90 6.49 -11.28
N GLU A 245 -11.15 6.21 -11.60
CA GLU A 245 -12.11 7.23 -12.06
C GLU A 245 -12.34 8.35 -11.03
N SER A 246 -12.20 8.03 -9.74
CA SER A 246 -12.20 9.00 -8.63
C SER A 246 -10.78 9.18 -8.11
N PRO A 247 -10.30 10.42 -7.93
CA PRO A 247 -9.02 10.68 -7.27
C PRO A 247 -9.06 10.52 -5.73
N GLU A 248 -10.26 10.50 -5.14
CA GLU A 248 -10.51 10.30 -3.70
C GLU A 248 -10.89 8.84 -3.38
N GLN A 249 -10.80 8.47 -2.10
CA GLN A 249 -11.39 7.23 -1.58
C GLN A 249 -12.89 7.14 -1.86
N THR A 250 -13.31 5.97 -2.35
CA THR A 250 -14.71 5.61 -2.60
C THR A 250 -14.99 4.19 -2.15
N MET A 251 -16.19 3.96 -1.60
CA MET A 251 -16.64 2.61 -1.25
C MET A 251 -17.36 1.97 -2.45
N CYS A 252 -17.10 0.71 -2.69
CA CYS A 252 -17.73 -0.12 -3.73
C CYS A 252 -18.45 -1.33 -3.10
N GLU A 253 -19.27 -2.01 -3.89
CA GLU A 253 -20.17 -3.07 -3.43
C GLU A 253 -19.99 -4.36 -4.25
N GLY A 254 -19.66 -5.45 -3.56
CA GLY A 254 -19.53 -6.79 -4.11
C GLY A 254 -18.60 -6.87 -5.32
N ASP A 255 -18.97 -7.68 -6.31
CA ASP A 255 -18.16 -7.88 -7.53
C ASP A 255 -18.03 -6.63 -8.40
N LYS A 256 -18.85 -5.59 -8.19
CA LYS A 256 -18.70 -4.30 -8.90
C LYS A 256 -17.48 -3.52 -8.41
N CYS A 257 -16.86 -3.92 -7.32
CA CYS A 257 -15.56 -3.42 -6.92
C CYS A 257 -14.47 -3.71 -7.97
N GLY A 258 -14.59 -4.81 -8.71
CA GLY A 258 -13.45 -5.30 -9.50
C GLY A 258 -12.28 -5.65 -8.60
N GLY A 259 -11.07 -5.49 -9.12
CA GLY A 259 -9.84 -5.84 -8.41
C GLY A 259 -9.71 -7.33 -8.11
N THR A 260 -8.67 -7.65 -7.35
CA THR A 260 -8.23 -9.03 -7.07
C THR A 260 -9.29 -9.88 -6.35
N TYR A 261 -10.16 -9.27 -5.55
CA TYR A 261 -11.17 -9.99 -4.74
C TYR A 261 -12.55 -10.14 -5.41
N SER A 262 -12.66 -9.87 -6.70
CA SER A 262 -13.93 -9.95 -7.44
C SER A 262 -13.90 -11.01 -8.54
N SER A 263 -15.08 -11.47 -8.97
CA SER A 263 -15.20 -12.45 -10.06
C SER A 263 -14.61 -11.98 -11.40
N THR A 264 -14.49 -10.66 -11.61
CA THR A 264 -13.75 -10.06 -12.72
C THR A 264 -13.01 -8.83 -12.22
N ARG A 265 -11.68 -8.84 -12.31
CA ARG A 265 -10.83 -7.73 -11.84
C ARG A 265 -11.11 -6.39 -12.53
N TYR A 266 -11.55 -6.40 -13.79
CA TYR A 266 -11.81 -5.19 -14.58
C TYR A 266 -13.23 -4.60 -14.43
N ALA A 267 -14.05 -5.13 -13.52
CA ALA A 267 -15.43 -4.67 -13.34
C ALA A 267 -15.55 -3.31 -12.60
N GLY A 268 -14.47 -2.89 -11.94
CA GLY A 268 -14.44 -1.76 -11.03
C GLY A 268 -14.14 -0.40 -11.66
N THR A 269 -13.92 0.58 -10.80
CA THR A 269 -13.60 1.98 -11.15
C THR A 269 -12.10 2.29 -11.11
N CYS A 270 -11.29 1.34 -10.63
CA CYS A 270 -9.84 1.43 -10.58
C CYS A 270 -9.20 0.49 -11.60
N ASP A 271 -7.96 0.80 -11.98
CA ASP A 271 -7.11 -0.08 -12.78
C ASP A 271 -6.36 -1.07 -11.86
N PRO A 272 -6.72 -2.37 -11.86
CA PRO A 272 -6.08 -3.34 -10.98
C PRO A 272 -4.69 -3.79 -11.48
N ASP A 273 -4.32 -3.47 -12.73
CA ASP A 273 -3.06 -3.92 -13.36
C ASP A 273 -2.00 -2.83 -13.34
N GLY A 274 -2.42 -1.58 -13.58
CA GLY A 274 -1.53 -0.44 -13.68
C GLY A 274 -0.68 -0.43 -14.96
N CYS A 275 0.22 0.54 -15.05
CA CYS A 275 1.25 0.61 -16.09
C CYS A 275 2.66 0.34 -15.52
N ASP A 276 2.98 -0.94 -15.37
CA ASP A 276 4.17 -1.40 -14.67
C ASP A 276 5.46 -1.23 -15.48
N PHE A 277 6.53 -0.92 -14.75
CA PHE A 277 7.89 -1.08 -15.23
C PHE A 277 8.67 -1.99 -14.27
N ASN A 278 8.81 -3.25 -14.66
CA ASN A 278 9.75 -4.22 -14.09
C ASN A 278 10.89 -4.45 -15.10
N SER A 279 12.13 -4.14 -14.73
CA SER A 279 13.29 -4.25 -15.63
C SER A 279 13.46 -5.64 -16.26
N PHE A 280 13.17 -6.71 -15.52
CA PHE A 280 13.22 -8.08 -16.02
C PHE A 280 12.10 -8.32 -17.04
N ARG A 281 10.86 -7.93 -16.70
CA ARG A 281 9.69 -8.03 -17.60
C ARG A 281 9.87 -7.23 -18.89
N MET A 282 10.59 -6.11 -18.81
CA MET A 282 10.96 -5.27 -19.94
C MET A 282 12.19 -5.78 -20.71
N GLY A 283 12.66 -7.00 -20.43
CA GLY A 283 13.68 -7.72 -21.20
C GLY A 283 15.12 -7.59 -20.68
N ASN A 284 15.38 -6.78 -19.66
CA ASN A 284 16.71 -6.65 -19.08
C ASN A 284 16.88 -7.50 -17.82
N GLU A 285 17.19 -8.77 -18.04
CA GLU A 285 17.33 -9.78 -16.98
C GLU A 285 18.59 -9.58 -16.11
N THR A 286 19.51 -8.68 -16.47
CA THR A 286 20.79 -8.47 -15.76
C THR A 286 20.87 -7.15 -14.98
N PHE A 287 19.77 -6.39 -14.96
CA PHE A 287 19.75 -5.08 -14.32
C PHE A 287 19.56 -5.16 -12.80
N PHE A 288 18.50 -5.83 -12.32
CA PHE A 288 18.15 -5.88 -10.91
C PHE A 288 18.19 -7.30 -10.35
N GLY A 289 18.82 -7.48 -9.19
CA GLY A 289 18.89 -8.75 -8.46
C GLY A 289 20.27 -9.04 -7.85
N PRO A 290 20.49 -10.25 -7.29
CA PRO A 290 21.67 -10.51 -6.47
C PRO A 290 22.96 -10.52 -7.30
N GLY A 291 23.86 -9.56 -7.10
CA GLY A 291 25.10 -9.38 -7.85
C GLY A 291 24.93 -8.79 -9.26
N LYS A 292 23.79 -8.17 -9.56
CA LYS A 292 23.50 -7.52 -10.86
C LYS A 292 23.88 -6.03 -10.85
N THR A 293 23.47 -5.27 -11.87
CA THR A 293 23.80 -3.84 -12.01
C THR A 293 23.34 -3.03 -10.79
N VAL A 294 22.11 -3.28 -10.34
CA VAL A 294 21.60 -2.89 -9.03
C VAL A 294 21.61 -4.16 -8.18
N ASP A 295 22.58 -4.25 -7.26
CA ASP A 295 22.85 -5.44 -6.47
C ASP A 295 21.95 -5.48 -5.23
N THR A 296 21.00 -6.41 -5.21
CA THR A 296 20.06 -6.57 -4.08
C THR A 296 20.68 -7.20 -2.84
N LYS A 297 21.95 -7.62 -2.87
CA LYS A 297 22.66 -8.11 -1.67
C LYS A 297 23.04 -6.99 -0.70
N SER A 298 22.91 -5.74 -1.13
CA SER A 298 23.26 -4.56 -0.33
C SER A 298 22.17 -3.51 -0.46
N LYS A 299 22.10 -2.62 0.55
CA LYS A 299 21.22 -1.46 0.53
C LYS A 299 21.41 -0.62 -0.73
N MET A 300 20.33 -0.03 -1.22
CA MET A 300 20.33 0.90 -2.36
C MET A 300 19.46 2.10 -2.07
N THR A 301 19.72 3.22 -2.73
CA THR A 301 18.81 4.35 -2.81
C THR A 301 17.93 4.21 -4.05
N VAL A 302 16.63 4.38 -3.89
CA VAL A 302 15.63 4.41 -4.97
C VAL A 302 15.08 5.83 -5.08
N VAL A 303 15.12 6.39 -6.27
CA VAL A 303 14.69 7.75 -6.59
C VAL A 303 13.59 7.67 -7.64
N THR A 304 12.45 8.32 -7.38
CA THR A 304 11.32 8.39 -8.31
C THR A 304 10.92 9.83 -8.54
N GLN A 305 10.91 10.26 -9.81
CA GLN A 305 10.59 11.63 -10.23
C GLN A 305 9.25 11.66 -10.96
N PHE A 306 8.42 12.64 -10.63
CA PHE A 306 7.09 12.83 -11.21
C PHE A 306 7.10 14.08 -12.07
N ILE A 307 7.43 13.90 -13.34
CA ILE A 307 7.61 15.00 -14.28
C ILE A 307 6.24 15.41 -14.82
N THR A 308 5.98 16.72 -14.80
CA THR A 308 4.77 17.32 -15.37
C THR A 308 5.05 17.94 -16.74
N SER A 309 4.02 18.05 -17.56
CA SER A 309 4.08 18.49 -18.95
C SER A 309 4.72 19.87 -19.17
N ASP A 310 4.70 20.74 -18.16
CA ASP A 310 5.24 22.09 -18.20
C ASP A 310 6.32 22.36 -17.13
N GLY A 311 6.73 21.34 -16.38
CA GLY A 311 7.73 21.47 -15.30
C GLY A 311 7.24 22.27 -14.10
N THR A 312 5.93 22.37 -13.89
CA THR A 312 5.31 23.03 -12.74
C THR A 312 4.51 22.07 -11.89
N ASP A 313 4.25 22.42 -10.63
CA ASP A 313 3.43 21.63 -9.70
C ASP A 313 1.97 21.50 -10.18
N THR A 314 1.52 22.32 -11.14
CA THR A 314 0.15 22.30 -11.68
C THR A 314 0.01 21.60 -13.03
N GLY A 315 1.10 21.36 -13.77
CA GLY A 315 1.04 20.70 -15.09
C GLY A 315 0.59 19.24 -15.01
N THR A 316 0.01 18.69 -16.08
CA THR A 316 -0.41 17.27 -16.09
C THR A 316 0.80 16.35 -15.91
N LEU A 317 0.68 15.28 -15.11
CA LEU A 317 1.72 14.26 -15.00
C LEU A 317 1.99 13.64 -16.38
N SER A 318 3.24 13.65 -16.81
CA SER A 318 3.63 13.20 -18.16
C SER A 318 4.63 12.05 -18.16
N GLU A 319 5.49 11.95 -17.14
CA GLU A 319 6.51 10.93 -17.06
C GLU A 319 6.85 10.59 -15.60
N ILE A 320 6.95 9.29 -15.29
CA ILE A 320 7.49 8.79 -14.03
C ILE A 320 8.84 8.15 -14.31
N LYS A 321 9.89 8.73 -13.72
CA LYS A 321 11.27 8.33 -13.98
C LYS A 321 11.90 7.69 -12.75
N ARG A 322 12.70 6.65 -12.99
CA ARG A 322 13.40 5.87 -11.97
C ARG A 322 14.92 6.05 -12.06
N ILE A 323 15.54 6.24 -10.91
CA ILE A 323 17.01 6.29 -10.74
C ILE A 323 17.35 5.48 -9.48
N TYR A 324 18.50 4.81 -9.49
CA TYR A 324 19.08 4.15 -8.32
C TYR A 324 20.41 4.82 -7.96
N VAL A 325 20.77 4.77 -6.67
CA VAL A 325 22.13 5.08 -6.23
C VAL A 325 22.64 3.95 -5.36
N GLN A 326 23.77 3.36 -5.75
CA GLN A 326 24.41 2.29 -5.00
C GLN A 326 25.93 2.45 -5.08
N ASP A 327 26.62 2.26 -3.95
CA ASP A 327 28.07 2.49 -3.83
C ASP A 327 28.55 3.84 -4.38
N GLY A 328 27.73 4.88 -4.18
CA GLY A 328 28.00 6.24 -4.66
C GLY A 328 27.87 6.43 -6.17
N LYS A 329 27.37 5.43 -6.92
CA LYS A 329 27.13 5.52 -8.36
C LYS A 329 25.65 5.77 -8.63
N VAL A 330 25.36 6.79 -9.44
CA VAL A 330 24.02 7.00 -10.00
C VAL A 330 23.81 6.05 -11.16
N ILE A 331 22.73 5.28 -11.10
CA ILE A 331 22.35 4.26 -12.08
C ILE A 331 20.98 4.63 -12.61
N ALA A 332 20.90 5.02 -13.88
CA ALA A 332 19.61 5.24 -14.54
C ALA A 332 18.85 3.91 -14.65
N ASN A 333 17.52 3.97 -14.69
CA ASN A 333 16.70 2.79 -14.96
C ASN A 333 17.10 2.11 -16.28
N SER A 334 16.97 0.78 -16.36
CA SER A 334 17.18 0.02 -17.59
C SER A 334 16.23 0.50 -18.69
N ALA A 335 16.69 0.51 -19.94
CA ALA A 335 15.79 0.65 -21.09
C ALA A 335 14.99 -0.65 -21.32
N SER A 336 13.81 -0.50 -21.92
CA SER A 336 13.05 -1.62 -22.45
C SER A 336 13.77 -2.26 -23.65
N ASP A 337 13.95 -3.57 -23.60
CA ASP A 337 14.44 -4.42 -24.69
C ASP A 337 13.27 -5.14 -25.43
N VAL A 338 12.01 -4.86 -25.04
CA VAL A 338 10.81 -5.40 -25.68
C VAL A 338 10.58 -4.72 -27.03
N SER A 339 10.42 -5.52 -28.09
CA SER A 339 10.17 -5.01 -29.44
C SER A 339 8.92 -4.13 -29.49
N GLY A 340 9.10 -2.88 -29.93
CA GLY A 340 8.01 -1.90 -30.06
C GLY A 340 7.73 -1.08 -28.81
N VAL A 341 8.42 -1.35 -27.69
CA VAL A 341 8.32 -0.59 -26.44
C VAL A 341 9.67 0.06 -26.15
N THR A 342 9.71 1.39 -26.13
CA THR A 342 10.98 2.15 -26.06
C THR A 342 11.05 3.03 -24.82
N GLY A 343 12.26 3.36 -24.36
CA GLY A 343 12.50 4.23 -23.22
C GLY A 343 12.79 3.46 -21.92
N ASN A 344 12.96 4.19 -20.83
CA ASN A 344 13.28 3.66 -19.50
C ASN A 344 12.44 4.32 -18.38
N SER A 345 11.29 4.88 -18.75
CA SER A 345 10.37 5.60 -17.87
C SER A 345 8.93 5.31 -18.27
N VAL A 346 8.02 5.53 -17.33
CA VAL A 346 6.58 5.34 -17.58
C VAL A 346 6.01 6.62 -18.16
N THR A 347 5.51 6.52 -19.38
CA THR A 347 4.86 7.59 -20.17
C THR A 347 3.60 7.02 -20.82
N THR A 348 2.67 7.86 -21.29
CA THR A 348 1.48 7.38 -22.00
C THR A 348 1.83 6.50 -23.20
N ASP A 349 2.86 6.88 -23.98
CA ASP A 349 3.31 6.12 -25.14
C ASP A 349 3.93 4.78 -24.73
N PHE A 350 4.73 4.76 -23.66
CA PHE A 350 5.26 3.53 -23.08
C PHE A 350 4.13 2.58 -22.66
N CYS A 351 3.14 3.07 -21.90
CA CYS A 351 2.03 2.24 -21.41
C CYS A 351 1.23 1.62 -22.55
N THR A 352 0.86 2.44 -23.54
CA THR A 352 0.09 2.00 -24.72
C THR A 352 0.88 0.93 -25.50
N ALA A 353 2.18 1.15 -25.71
CA ALA A 353 3.04 0.21 -26.42
C ALA A 353 3.25 -1.08 -25.62
N GLN A 354 3.45 -0.98 -24.31
CA GLN A 354 3.68 -2.10 -23.39
C GLN A 354 2.46 -3.03 -23.35
N LYS A 355 1.27 -2.48 -23.08
CA LYS A 355 0.02 -3.26 -23.04
C LYS A 355 -0.23 -3.97 -24.36
N LYS A 356 -0.03 -3.26 -25.48
CA LYS A 356 -0.14 -3.85 -26.83
C LYS A 356 0.89 -4.96 -27.09
N ALA A 357 2.14 -4.78 -26.69
CA ALA A 357 3.20 -5.75 -26.92
C ALA A 357 3.01 -7.03 -26.11
N PHE A 358 2.49 -6.91 -24.89
CA PHE A 358 2.21 -8.03 -23.99
C PHE A 358 0.83 -8.67 -24.22
N GLY A 359 -0.07 -7.98 -24.94
CA GLY A 359 -1.43 -8.45 -25.15
C GLY A 359 -2.34 -8.26 -23.94
N ASP A 360 -1.93 -7.41 -22.99
CA ASP A 360 -2.71 -7.03 -21.82
C ASP A 360 -3.80 -6.02 -22.21
N GLU A 361 -4.95 -6.06 -21.53
CA GLU A 361 -5.98 -5.05 -21.71
C GLU A 361 -5.49 -3.69 -21.17
N ASP A 362 -5.64 -2.63 -21.97
CA ASP A 362 -5.19 -1.28 -21.57
C ASP A 362 -6.24 -0.59 -20.68
N VAL A 363 -6.50 -1.19 -19.52
CA VAL A 363 -7.39 -0.62 -18.50
C VAL A 363 -6.80 0.66 -17.92
N PHE A 364 -5.48 0.78 -17.87
CA PHE A 364 -4.76 2.00 -17.51
C PHE A 364 -5.26 3.21 -18.31
N ALA A 365 -5.29 3.13 -19.65
CA ALA A 365 -5.82 4.19 -20.48
C ALA A 365 -7.33 4.40 -20.27
N GLN A 366 -8.10 3.32 -20.07
CA GLN A 366 -9.55 3.40 -19.79
C GLN A 366 -9.86 4.16 -18.49
N LYS A 367 -8.98 4.07 -17.48
CA LYS A 367 -9.12 4.73 -16.17
C LYS A 367 -8.42 6.09 -16.08
N GLY A 368 -8.04 6.68 -17.22
CA GLY A 368 -7.48 8.03 -17.30
C GLY A 368 -5.96 8.12 -17.36
N GLY A 369 -5.26 6.99 -17.30
CA GLY A 369 -3.82 6.88 -17.45
C GLY A 369 -3.03 7.80 -16.51
N LEU A 370 -1.92 8.35 -17.01
CA LEU A 370 -1.09 9.27 -16.22
C LEU A 370 -1.80 10.57 -15.83
N ALA A 371 -2.76 11.04 -16.63
CA ALA A 371 -3.54 12.21 -16.25
C ALA A 371 -4.38 11.93 -15.00
N GLY A 372 -5.11 10.81 -14.97
CA GLY A 372 -5.87 10.36 -13.81
C GLY A 372 -5.00 10.08 -12.58
N MET A 373 -3.83 9.44 -12.77
CA MET A 373 -2.86 9.27 -11.68
C MET A 373 -2.37 10.64 -11.14
N GLY A 374 -2.13 11.59 -12.04
CA GLY A 374 -1.75 12.95 -11.68
C GLY A 374 -2.78 13.68 -10.81
N GLU A 375 -4.08 13.39 -10.99
CA GLU A 375 -5.13 13.95 -10.14
C GLU A 375 -5.03 13.45 -8.69
N GLY A 376 -4.74 12.16 -8.47
CA GLY A 376 -4.46 11.62 -7.13
C GLY A 376 -3.23 12.26 -6.48
N LEU A 377 -2.13 12.39 -7.24
CA LEU A 377 -0.90 13.04 -6.74
C LEU A 377 -1.10 14.52 -6.37
N ASP A 378 -2.06 15.22 -7.00
CA ASP A 378 -2.38 16.63 -6.72
C ASP A 378 -3.20 16.82 -5.42
N GLN A 379 -4.10 15.87 -5.13
CA GLN A 379 -4.88 15.87 -3.89
C GLN A 379 -3.96 15.73 -2.68
N GLY A 380 -2.91 14.92 -2.84
CA GLY A 380 -2.01 14.51 -1.79
C GLY A 380 -2.31 13.06 -1.42
N MET A 381 -1.25 12.27 -1.30
CA MET A 381 -1.37 10.83 -1.03
C MET A 381 -0.63 10.48 0.26
N VAL A 382 -1.10 9.43 0.93
CA VAL A 382 -0.49 8.88 2.15
C VAL A 382 0.60 7.88 1.76
N LEU A 383 1.76 8.00 2.41
CA LEU A 383 2.86 7.04 2.24
C LEU A 383 2.56 5.74 3.01
N VAL A 384 2.65 4.62 2.32
CA VAL A 384 2.50 3.27 2.86
C VAL A 384 3.82 2.51 2.78
N MET A 385 4.14 1.74 3.82
CA MET A 385 5.28 0.82 3.89
C MET A 385 4.78 -0.53 4.42
N SER A 386 4.94 -1.60 3.65
CA SER A 386 4.40 -2.91 3.98
C SER A 386 5.35 -4.06 3.67
N LEU A 387 5.07 -5.21 4.26
CA LEU A 387 5.71 -6.48 3.94
C LEU A 387 4.64 -7.57 3.96
N TRP A 388 4.50 -8.30 2.86
CA TRP A 388 3.43 -9.27 2.67
C TRP A 388 3.84 -10.40 1.71
N ASP A 389 3.12 -11.52 1.81
CA ASP A 389 3.05 -12.61 0.84
C ASP A 389 1.66 -12.65 0.18
N ASP A 390 1.57 -13.27 -0.98
CA ASP A 390 0.39 -13.14 -1.86
C ASP A 390 -0.47 -14.40 -1.87
N HIS A 391 -1.60 -14.34 -1.16
CA HIS A 391 -2.59 -15.41 -1.12
C HIS A 391 -3.44 -15.54 -2.40
N TYR A 392 -3.28 -14.68 -3.40
CA TYR A 392 -4.01 -14.76 -4.67
C TYR A 392 -3.18 -15.38 -5.79
N ALA A 393 -1.96 -14.87 -6.01
CA ALA A 393 -1.12 -15.24 -7.14
C ALA A 393 0.33 -15.60 -6.77
N ASN A 394 0.61 -15.85 -5.48
CA ASN A 394 1.91 -16.32 -5.00
C ASN A 394 3.08 -15.40 -5.40
N MET A 395 2.82 -14.10 -5.63
CA MET A 395 3.80 -13.10 -6.07
C MET A 395 4.41 -13.36 -7.45
N LEU A 396 3.88 -14.33 -8.20
CA LEU A 396 4.42 -14.72 -9.51
C LEU A 396 4.31 -13.59 -10.55
N TRP A 397 3.35 -12.69 -10.36
CA TRP A 397 3.18 -11.49 -11.17
C TRP A 397 4.32 -10.46 -10.97
N LEU A 398 5.17 -10.62 -9.96
CA LEU A 398 6.33 -9.78 -9.68
C LEU A 398 7.64 -10.50 -10.03
N ASP A 399 7.82 -11.74 -9.56
CA ASP A 399 9.13 -12.41 -9.57
C ASP A 399 9.18 -13.77 -10.29
N GLY A 400 8.03 -14.23 -10.78
CA GLY A 400 7.89 -15.53 -11.42
C GLY A 400 8.66 -15.63 -12.74
N GLU A 401 9.20 -16.81 -13.00
CA GLU A 401 9.74 -17.19 -14.31
C GLU A 401 8.67 -17.12 -15.42
N VAL A 402 7.39 -17.27 -15.04
CA VAL A 402 6.21 -17.10 -15.91
C VAL A 402 4.99 -16.69 -15.07
N TYR A 403 4.25 -15.68 -15.52
CA TYR A 403 2.88 -15.38 -15.08
C TYR A 403 2.04 -14.78 -16.23
N PRO A 404 0.84 -15.32 -16.52
CA PRO A 404 0.16 -16.42 -15.83
C PRO A 404 0.82 -17.79 -16.03
N THR A 405 0.58 -18.75 -15.14
CA THR A 405 1.32 -20.02 -15.08
C THR A 405 1.07 -20.99 -16.24
N ASP A 406 0.09 -20.70 -17.10
CA ASP A 406 -0.21 -21.42 -18.33
C ASP A 406 0.41 -20.78 -19.59
N ALA A 407 1.06 -19.62 -19.47
CA ALA A 407 1.81 -18.99 -20.55
C ALA A 407 3.18 -19.67 -20.77
N SER A 408 3.85 -19.32 -21.87
CA SER A 408 5.26 -19.66 -22.10
C SER A 408 6.16 -18.55 -21.59
N ALA A 409 7.35 -18.89 -21.06
CA ALA A 409 8.38 -17.90 -20.70
C ALA A 409 8.84 -17.05 -21.90
N SER A 410 8.64 -17.54 -23.12
CA SER A 410 8.93 -16.78 -24.36
C SER A 410 7.84 -15.78 -24.74
N ASP A 411 6.67 -15.85 -24.12
CA ASP A 411 5.57 -14.94 -24.43
C ASP A 411 5.91 -13.56 -23.86
N PRO A 412 5.82 -12.47 -24.67
CA PRO A 412 6.18 -11.14 -24.22
C PRO A 412 5.44 -10.76 -22.93
N GLY A 413 6.20 -10.37 -21.90
CA GLY A 413 5.66 -9.92 -20.62
C GLY A 413 5.28 -11.04 -19.64
N ALA A 414 5.42 -12.32 -20.01
CA ALA A 414 5.12 -13.43 -19.11
C ALA A 414 6.20 -13.64 -18.04
N ALA A 415 7.48 -13.56 -18.40
CA ALA A 415 8.60 -13.71 -17.46
C ALA A 415 8.89 -12.40 -16.71
N ARG A 416 8.99 -12.45 -15.38
CA ARG A 416 9.06 -11.26 -14.51
C ARG A 416 10.17 -11.34 -13.46
N GLY A 417 10.72 -12.53 -13.28
CA GLY A 417 11.92 -12.79 -12.51
C GLY A 417 12.39 -14.23 -12.74
N THR A 418 13.14 -14.76 -11.77
CA THR A 418 13.73 -16.10 -11.86
C THR A 418 13.12 -17.10 -10.87
N CYS A 419 12.01 -16.73 -10.22
CA CYS A 419 11.38 -17.56 -9.21
C CYS A 419 10.54 -18.66 -9.88
N ALA A 420 10.65 -19.89 -9.39
CA ALA A 420 9.89 -21.00 -9.96
C ALA A 420 8.38 -20.73 -9.87
N THR A 421 7.62 -21.20 -10.85
CA THR A 421 6.13 -21.15 -10.82
C THR A 421 5.50 -21.86 -9.62
N THR A 422 6.26 -22.70 -8.91
CA THR A 422 5.84 -23.37 -7.66
C THR A 422 6.33 -22.68 -6.39
N SER A 423 7.00 -21.53 -6.50
CA SER A 423 7.37 -20.70 -5.34
C SER A 423 6.17 -19.87 -4.86
N GLY A 424 6.36 -19.08 -3.81
CA GLY A 424 5.35 -18.09 -3.43
C GLY A 424 4.18 -18.60 -2.61
N ASP A 425 4.05 -19.92 -2.39
CA ASP A 425 3.00 -20.48 -1.55
C ASP A 425 3.08 -19.92 -0.11
N PRO A 426 2.04 -19.22 0.38
CA PRO A 426 2.08 -18.54 1.68
C PRO A 426 2.49 -19.46 2.84
N ALA A 427 1.86 -20.64 2.94
CA ALA A 427 2.15 -21.60 4.01
C ALA A 427 3.61 -22.07 4.00
N THR A 428 4.19 -22.24 2.80
CA THR A 428 5.61 -22.58 2.65
C THR A 428 6.52 -21.43 3.07
N ILE A 429 6.24 -20.20 2.60
CA ILE A 429 7.11 -19.04 2.86
C ILE A 429 7.03 -18.57 4.31
N GLU A 430 5.84 -18.55 4.91
CA GLU A 430 5.65 -18.30 6.35
C GLU A 430 6.53 -19.23 7.20
N GLY A 431 6.64 -20.50 6.81
CA GLY A 431 7.43 -21.51 7.51
C GLY A 431 8.93 -21.45 7.24
N GLU A 432 9.34 -21.27 5.99
CA GLU A 432 10.74 -21.34 5.57
C GLU A 432 11.48 -20.00 5.67
N SER A 433 10.75 -18.89 5.50
CA SER A 433 11.30 -17.53 5.39
C SER A 433 10.72 -16.59 6.44
N GLY A 434 10.15 -17.09 7.54
CA GLY A 434 9.54 -16.26 8.59
C GLY A 434 10.47 -15.21 9.20
N SER A 435 11.80 -15.42 9.16
CA SER A 435 12.79 -14.43 9.62
C SER A 435 13.11 -13.32 8.61
N ALA A 436 12.50 -13.35 7.43
CA ALA A 436 12.68 -12.31 6.41
C ALA A 436 12.24 -10.95 6.95
N LYS A 437 12.86 -9.90 6.42
CA LYS A 437 12.56 -8.52 6.80
C LYS A 437 12.95 -7.56 5.69
N VAL A 438 12.33 -6.39 5.72
CA VAL A 438 12.68 -5.25 4.88
C VAL A 438 12.99 -4.05 5.77
N THR A 439 13.96 -3.24 5.36
CA THR A 439 14.24 -1.96 6.01
C THR A 439 14.11 -0.83 5.01
N TYR A 440 13.18 0.09 5.27
CA TYR A 440 13.06 1.38 4.57
C TYR A 440 13.77 2.44 5.39
N SER A 441 14.55 3.32 4.78
CA SER A 441 15.25 4.36 5.52
C SER A 441 15.50 5.61 4.69
N ASN A 442 15.94 6.69 5.34
CA ASN A 442 16.49 7.87 4.65
C ASN A 442 15.52 8.48 3.63
N ILE A 443 14.23 8.53 3.97
CA ILE A 443 13.19 9.10 3.12
C ILE A 443 13.46 10.60 2.91
N LYS A 444 13.39 11.04 1.65
CA LYS A 444 13.61 12.42 1.20
C LYS A 444 12.59 12.81 0.15
N VAL A 445 12.06 14.02 0.25
CA VAL A 445 11.15 14.60 -0.75
C VAL A 445 11.56 16.02 -1.09
N GLY A 446 11.55 16.39 -2.36
CA GLY A 446 11.81 17.76 -2.78
C GLY A 446 11.75 17.94 -4.30
N PRO A 447 12.18 19.11 -4.82
CA PRO A 447 12.24 19.35 -6.25
C PRO A 447 13.09 18.29 -6.97
N ILE A 448 12.77 18.03 -8.24
CA ILE A 448 13.50 17.07 -9.08
C ILE A 448 15.02 17.32 -9.03
N GLY A 449 15.79 16.28 -8.71
CA GLY A 449 17.25 16.34 -8.60
C GLY A 449 17.79 16.89 -7.26
N SER A 450 16.93 17.12 -6.26
CA SER A 450 17.35 17.65 -4.96
C SER A 450 17.75 16.57 -3.95
N THR A 451 17.32 15.32 -4.12
CA THR A 451 17.37 14.33 -3.04
C THR A 451 18.52 13.32 -3.13
N TYR A 452 19.26 13.29 -4.24
CA TYR A 452 20.41 12.40 -4.46
C TYR A 452 21.66 13.14 -4.95
N ALA A 453 22.82 12.53 -4.73
CA ALA A 453 24.10 13.08 -5.19
C ALA A 453 24.47 12.50 -6.57
N SER A 454 24.62 13.37 -7.57
CA SER A 454 25.34 13.07 -8.83
C SER A 454 26.84 13.06 -8.64
#